data_AF-A0A5C7JFZ3-F1
#
_entry.id   AF-A0A5C7JFZ3-F1
#
_cell.length_a   1.000
_cell.length_b   1.000
_cell.length_c   1.000
_cell.angle_alpha   90.00
_cell.angle_beta   90.00
_cell.angle_gamma   90.00
#
_symmetry.space_group_name_H-M   'P 1'
#
loop_
_entity.id
_entity.type
_entity.pdbx_description
1 polymer ?
#
loop_
_entity_poly.entity_id
_entity_poly.type
_entity_poly.pdbx_seq_one_letter_code
_entity_poly.pdbx_strand_id
1 'polypeptide(L)'
;MAQFNIVDKRVQMLPEQIIKFQLITHCYINKISISESDLACLTLLALNEKAELSDFCNACCLPEFRDKDTSLVYTKAIFKTPQTVRNCLTKMSNYNIITKDGLGHGKIIELNPEIKVQAKGNVLLNYKIFSLDTEKS
;
A
#
# COMPACT_ATOMS: atom_id res chain seq x y z
N MET A 1 14.88 25.76 -24.74
CA MET A 1 14.68 24.40 -24.19
C MET A 1 15.21 24.43 -22.76
N ALA A 2 14.43 24.00 -21.76
CA ALA A 2 14.91 23.99 -20.39
C ALA A 2 16.09 23.00 -20.26
N GLN A 3 17.19 23.43 -19.65
CA GLN A 3 18.35 22.59 -19.37
C GLN A 3 18.09 21.83 -18.07
N PHE A 4 18.03 20.50 -18.13
CA PHE A 4 17.76 19.67 -16.96
C PHE A 4 19.05 19.01 -16.47
N ASN A 5 19.24 19.04 -15.15
CA ASN A 5 20.20 18.15 -14.50
C ASN A 5 19.57 16.77 -14.37
N ILE A 6 20.04 15.81 -15.18
CA ILE A 6 19.46 14.46 -15.25
C ILE A 6 20.13 13.57 -14.20
N VAL A 7 19.31 12.89 -13.40
CA VAL A 7 19.73 11.80 -12.51
C VAL A 7 19.19 10.49 -13.07
N ASP A 8 20.04 9.65 -13.67
CA ASP A 8 19.68 8.27 -14.06
C ASP A 8 20.06 7.31 -12.93
N LYS A 9 19.06 6.67 -12.33
CA LYS A 9 19.25 5.72 -11.23
C LYS A 9 18.54 4.42 -11.54
N ARG A 10 19.29 3.32 -11.54
CA ARG A 10 18.78 1.96 -11.73
C ARG A 10 19.01 1.14 -10.48
N VAL A 11 17.95 0.59 -9.92
CA VAL A 11 17.99 -0.21 -8.69
C VAL A 11 17.11 -1.44 -8.88
N GLN A 12 17.63 -2.59 -8.49
CA GLN A 12 16.83 -3.81 -8.38
C GLN A 12 16.13 -3.82 -7.02
N MET A 13 14.83 -4.06 -7.01
CA MET A 13 14.01 -4.13 -5.80
C MET A 13 13.31 -5.48 -5.72
N LEU A 14 13.12 -5.98 -4.49
CA LEU A 14 12.27 -7.14 -4.23
C LEU A 14 10.79 -6.80 -4.45
N PRO A 15 9.90 -7.79 -4.66
CA PRO A 15 8.46 -7.56 -4.84
C PRO A 15 7.81 -6.72 -3.72
N GLU A 16 8.14 -6.98 -2.46
CA GLU A 16 7.65 -6.15 -1.35
C GLU A 16 8.16 -4.70 -1.42
N GLN A 17 9.42 -4.51 -1.81
CA GLN A 17 10.05 -3.19 -1.87
C GLN A 17 9.48 -2.35 -3.01
N ILE A 18 9.23 -2.95 -4.17
CA ILE A 18 8.67 -2.24 -5.33
C ILE A 18 7.21 -1.86 -5.11
N ILE A 19 6.43 -2.68 -4.40
CA ILE A 19 5.07 -2.34 -3.96
C ILE A 19 5.11 -1.17 -2.98
N LYS A 20 5.96 -1.27 -1.94
CA LYS A 20 6.17 -0.18 -0.97
C LYS A 20 6.55 1.12 -1.65
N PHE A 21 7.45 1.07 -2.64
CA PHE A 21 7.90 2.25 -3.36
C PHE A 21 6.76 2.90 -4.16
N GLN A 22 5.92 2.12 -4.84
CA GLN A 22 4.74 2.64 -5.53
C GLN A 22 3.78 3.34 -4.56
N LEU A 23 3.50 2.71 -3.41
CA LEU A 23 2.61 3.25 -2.39
C LEU A 23 3.15 4.53 -1.76
N ILE A 24 4.43 4.58 -1.38
CA ILE A 24 5.03 5.77 -0.77
C ILE A 24 5.12 6.92 -1.77
N THR A 25 5.44 6.65 -3.05
CA THR A 25 5.43 7.67 -4.10
C THR A 25 4.02 8.25 -4.29
N HIS A 26 2.99 7.40 -4.34
CA HIS A 26 1.61 7.87 -4.42
C HIS A 26 1.22 8.72 -3.21
N CYS A 27 1.54 8.26 -1.99
CA CYS A 27 1.26 9.01 -0.77
C CYS A 27 1.98 10.35 -0.76
N TYR A 28 3.25 10.38 -1.17
CA TYR A 28 4.05 11.60 -1.24
C TYR A 28 3.46 12.63 -2.21
N ILE A 29 3.10 12.20 -3.43
CA ILE A 29 2.50 13.07 -4.45
C ILE A 29 1.17 13.67 -3.95
N ASN A 30 0.37 12.89 -3.23
CA ASN A 30 -0.93 13.31 -2.70
C ASN A 30 -0.87 13.95 -1.30
N LYS A 31 0.34 14.22 -0.78
CA LYS A 31 0.55 14.79 0.57
C LYS A 31 -0.08 13.99 1.70
N ILE A 32 -0.14 12.67 1.56
CA ILE A 32 -0.66 11.74 2.56
C ILE A 32 0.49 11.29 3.46
N SER A 33 0.36 11.54 4.77
CA SER A 33 1.32 11.08 5.77
C SER A 33 0.98 9.67 6.23
N ILE A 34 1.89 8.73 5.99
CA ILE A 34 1.71 7.31 6.32
C ILE A 34 2.85 6.81 7.21
N SER A 35 2.54 5.96 8.19
CA SER A 35 3.56 5.32 9.04
C SER A 35 4.13 4.07 8.37
N GLU A 36 5.28 3.57 8.85
CA GLU A 36 5.85 2.31 8.35
C GLU A 36 4.91 1.10 8.55
N SER A 37 4.19 1.06 9.68
CA SER A 37 3.20 0.00 9.96
C SER A 37 2.01 0.08 8.99
N ASP A 38 1.52 1.29 8.73
CA ASP A 38 0.47 1.52 7.74
C ASP A 38 0.93 1.09 6.33
N LEU A 39 2.15 1.46 5.94
CA LEU A 39 2.73 1.09 4.65
C LEU A 39 2.93 -0.43 4.52
N ALA A 40 3.39 -1.10 5.59
CA ALA A 40 3.51 -2.55 5.63
C ALA A 40 2.13 -3.25 5.50
N CYS A 41 1.09 -2.68 6.12
CA CYS A 41 -0.29 -3.17 6.02
C CYS A 41 -0.78 -3.13 4.57
N LEU A 42 -0.63 -1.99 3.91
CA LEU A 42 -1.01 -1.82 2.51
C LEU A 42 -0.20 -2.72 1.56
N THR A 43 1.08 -2.92 1.86
CA THR A 43 1.94 -3.84 1.08
C THR A 43 1.42 -5.26 1.17
N LEU A 44 1.02 -5.72 2.36
CA LEU A 44 0.45 -7.06 2.54
C LEU A 44 -0.91 -7.19 1.84
N LEU A 45 -1.72 -6.13 1.83
CA LEU A 45 -2.97 -6.11 1.07
C LEU A 45 -2.71 -6.25 -0.43
N ALA A 46 -1.71 -5.53 -0.96
CA ALA A 46 -1.31 -5.62 -2.36
C ALA A 46 -0.89 -7.03 -2.77
N LEU A 47 -0.14 -7.74 -1.90
CA LEU A 47 0.31 -9.11 -2.16
C LEU A 47 -0.84 -10.11 -2.22
N ASN A 48 -1.86 -9.92 -1.38
CA ASN A 48 -3.07 -10.74 -1.39
C ASN A 48 -4.09 -10.30 -2.47
N GLU A 49 -3.86 -9.16 -3.13
CA GLU A 49 -4.75 -8.48 -4.10
C GLU A 49 -6.09 -8.02 -3.51
N LYS A 50 -6.89 -8.96 -3.04
CA LYS A 50 -8.17 -8.77 -2.39
C LYS A 50 -8.31 -9.73 -1.24
N ALA A 51 -8.97 -9.30 -0.17
CA ALA A 51 -9.15 -10.14 1.02
C ALA A 51 -10.48 -9.87 1.71
N GLU A 52 -11.02 -10.88 2.38
CA GLU A 52 -12.11 -10.70 3.34
C GLU A 52 -11.57 -9.92 4.55
N LEU A 53 -12.29 -8.89 4.99
CA LEU A 53 -11.84 -7.93 5.99
C LEU A 53 -11.41 -8.61 7.30
N SER A 54 -12.20 -9.58 7.79
CA SER A 54 -11.90 -10.27 9.04
C SER A 54 -10.66 -11.15 8.89
N ASP A 55 -10.56 -11.95 7.81
CA ASP A 55 -9.37 -12.75 7.51
C ASP A 55 -8.11 -11.89 7.38
N PHE A 56 -8.20 -10.74 6.73
CA PHE A 56 -7.07 -9.83 6.56
C PHE A 56 -6.62 -9.19 7.88
N CYS A 57 -7.57 -8.78 8.73
CA CYS A 57 -7.25 -8.24 10.04
C CYS A 57 -6.49 -9.25 10.91
N ASN A 58 -6.84 -10.53 10.81
CA ASN A 58 -6.13 -11.62 11.50
C ASN A 58 -4.76 -11.91 10.86
N ALA A 59 -4.64 -11.84 9.53
CA ALA A 59 -3.35 -12.01 8.83
C ALA A 59 -2.31 -10.92 9.15
N CYS A 60 -2.77 -9.72 9.52
CA CYS A 60 -1.93 -8.57 9.86
C CYS A 60 -1.55 -8.49 11.34
N CYS A 61 -2.08 -9.35 12.21
CA CYS A 61 -1.82 -9.29 13.64
C CYS A 61 -1.00 -10.47 14.16
N LEU A 62 -0.50 -10.30 15.39
CA LEU A 62 0.20 -11.34 16.13
C LEU A 62 -0.70 -12.58 16.30
N PRO A 63 -0.16 -13.81 16.08
CA PRO A 63 -0.95 -15.04 16.15
C PRO A 63 -1.71 -15.24 17.46
N GLU A 64 -1.12 -14.88 18.60
CA GLU A 64 -1.74 -15.04 19.91
C GLU A 64 -2.93 -14.10 20.19
N PHE A 65 -3.13 -13.07 19.34
CA PHE A 65 -4.24 -12.11 19.45
C PHE A 65 -5.25 -12.24 18.30
N ARG A 66 -5.17 -13.32 17.50
CA ARG A 66 -6.10 -13.58 16.40
C ARG A 66 -7.45 -14.03 16.96
N ASP A 67 -8.52 -13.49 16.36
CA ASP A 67 -9.90 -13.93 16.61
C ASP A 67 -10.15 -15.30 15.94
N LYS A 68 -9.46 -15.57 14.82
CA LYS A 68 -9.55 -16.80 14.03
C LYS A 68 -8.28 -17.04 13.22
N ASP A 69 -8.06 -18.29 12.81
CA ASP A 69 -7.07 -18.60 11.78
C ASP A 69 -7.44 -17.96 10.44
N THR A 70 -6.41 -17.61 9.66
CA THR A 70 -6.56 -16.90 8.39
C THR A 70 -6.35 -17.86 7.22
N SER A 71 -7.18 -17.71 6.18
CA SER A 71 -7.06 -18.47 4.93
C SER A 71 -6.10 -17.83 3.91
N LEU A 72 -5.53 -16.66 4.23
CA LEU A 72 -4.69 -15.90 3.31
C LEU A 72 -3.30 -16.51 3.13
N VAL A 73 -2.80 -16.42 1.90
CA VAL A 73 -1.49 -16.93 1.51
C VAL A 73 -0.38 -16.12 2.16
N TYR A 74 -0.48 -14.79 2.12
CA TYR A 74 0.51 -13.90 2.71
C TYR A 74 0.02 -13.36 4.04
N THR A 75 0.76 -13.67 5.11
CA THR A 75 0.50 -13.20 6.47
C THR A 75 1.74 -12.55 7.06
N LYS A 76 1.55 -11.51 7.89
CA LYS A 76 2.65 -10.79 8.53
C LYS A 76 2.13 -10.11 9.79
N ALA A 77 2.76 -10.39 10.93
CA ALA A 77 2.43 -9.70 12.17
C ALA A 77 2.96 -8.26 12.11
N ILE A 78 2.06 -7.31 11.85
CA ILE A 78 2.35 -5.88 11.73
C ILE A 78 1.80 -5.13 12.95
N PHE A 79 0.61 -5.52 13.40
CA PHE A 79 -0.07 -4.92 14.54
C PHE A 79 -0.27 -5.93 15.67
N LYS A 80 -0.54 -5.41 16.87
CA LYS A 80 -0.83 -6.27 18.02
C LYS A 80 -2.18 -6.98 17.89
N THR A 81 -3.24 -6.27 17.53
CA THR A 81 -4.61 -6.82 17.51
C THR A 81 -5.35 -6.52 16.20
N PRO A 82 -6.37 -7.33 15.83
CA PRO A 82 -7.21 -7.09 14.66
C PRO A 82 -7.89 -5.71 14.66
N GLN A 83 -8.24 -5.19 15.84
CA GLN A 83 -8.89 -3.89 15.97
C GLN A 83 -7.99 -2.74 15.51
N THR A 84 -6.68 -2.82 15.79
CA THR A 84 -5.72 -1.83 15.28
C THR A 84 -5.62 -1.87 13.76
N VAL A 85 -5.70 -3.07 13.16
CA VAL A 85 -5.74 -3.24 11.70
C VAL A 85 -6.99 -2.58 11.11
N ARG A 86 -8.17 -2.78 11.72
CA ARG A 86 -9.42 -2.13 11.29
C ARG A 86 -9.31 -0.60 11.34
N ASN A 87 -8.67 -0.05 12.37
CA ASN A 87 -8.42 1.39 12.49
C ASN A 87 -7.51 1.89 11.36
N CYS A 88 -6.41 1.18 11.07
CA CYS A 88 -5.53 1.46 9.94
C CYS A 88 -6.32 1.45 8.61
N LEU A 89 -7.08 0.40 8.33
CA LEU A 89 -7.87 0.29 7.09
C LEU A 89 -8.92 1.41 6.96
N THR A 90 -9.56 1.81 8.05
CA THR A 90 -10.49 2.95 8.03
C THR A 90 -9.77 4.25 7.70
N LYS A 91 -8.58 4.49 8.28
CA LYS A 91 -7.72 5.63 7.91
C LYS A 91 -7.36 5.61 6.42
N MET A 92 -6.92 4.46 5.88
CA MET A 92 -6.56 4.33 4.47
C MET A 92 -7.76 4.49 3.52
N SER A 93 -8.94 4.07 3.96
CA SER A 93 -10.19 4.28 3.20
C SER A 93 -10.53 5.75 3.09
N ASN A 94 -10.32 6.54 4.16
CA ASN A 94 -10.55 7.99 4.13
C ASN A 94 -9.57 8.74 3.21
N TYR A 95 -8.39 8.16 2.96
CA TYR A 95 -7.43 8.66 1.99
C TYR A 95 -7.67 8.14 0.56
N ASN A 96 -8.76 7.40 0.32
CA ASN A 96 -9.07 6.72 -0.94
C ASN A 96 -7.95 5.77 -1.42
N ILE A 97 -7.15 5.24 -0.50
CA ILE A 97 -6.07 4.29 -0.82
C ILE A 97 -6.61 2.87 -0.99
N ILE A 98 -7.66 2.53 -0.22
CA ILE A 98 -8.33 1.23 -0.29
C ILE A 98 -9.80 1.43 -0.60
N THR A 99 -10.37 0.42 -1.24
CA THR A 99 -11.82 0.28 -1.41
C THR A 99 -12.32 -0.83 -0.50
N LYS A 100 -13.58 -0.69 -0.07
CA LYS A 100 -14.29 -1.72 0.71
C LYS A 100 -15.60 -1.98 0.00
N ASP A 101 -15.83 -3.23 -0.39
CA ASP A 101 -17.06 -3.66 -1.04
C ASP A 101 -17.79 -4.73 -0.20
N GLY A 102 -19.11 -4.76 -0.31
CA GLY A 102 -19.97 -5.70 0.42
C GLY A 102 -20.51 -5.21 1.78
N LEU A 103 -21.40 -6.02 2.34
CA LEU A 103 -22.13 -5.74 3.59
C LEU A 103 -21.82 -6.79 4.66
N GLY A 104 -21.79 -6.37 5.93
CA GLY A 104 -21.62 -7.26 7.08
C GLY A 104 -20.30 -8.03 7.11
N HIS A 105 -20.38 -9.33 7.40
CA HIS A 105 -19.25 -10.25 7.57
C HIS A 105 -18.57 -10.67 6.25
N GLY A 106 -19.11 -10.29 5.09
CA GLY A 106 -18.55 -10.58 3.77
C GLY A 106 -17.82 -9.40 3.14
N LYS A 107 -17.43 -8.38 3.93
CA LYS A 107 -16.75 -7.20 3.40
C LYS A 107 -15.40 -7.58 2.79
N ILE A 108 -15.23 -7.26 1.51
CA ILE A 108 -13.99 -7.44 0.77
C ILE A 108 -13.24 -6.11 0.77
N ILE A 109 -11.93 -6.18 0.94
CA ILE A 109 -11.02 -5.04 0.86
C ILE A 109 -9.97 -5.29 -0.20
N GLU A 110 -9.59 -4.23 -0.91
CA GLU A 110 -8.53 -4.22 -1.91
C GLU A 110 -7.90 -2.82 -2.00
N LEU A 111 -6.73 -2.72 -2.63
CA LEU A 111 -6.17 -1.42 -2.97
C LEU A 111 -7.04 -0.75 -4.03
N ASN A 112 -7.21 0.57 -3.93
CA ASN A 112 -7.96 1.32 -4.93
C ASN A 112 -7.31 1.13 -6.32
N PRO A 113 -8.05 0.61 -7.33
CA PRO A 113 -7.53 0.37 -8.67
C PRO A 113 -6.93 1.61 -9.34
N GLU A 114 -7.37 2.81 -8.95
CA GLU A 114 -6.85 4.08 -9.47
C GLU A 114 -5.37 4.31 -9.17
N ILE A 115 -4.84 3.69 -8.10
CA ILE A 115 -3.42 3.79 -7.72
C ILE A 115 -2.53 2.96 -8.66
N LYS A 116 -3.11 1.94 -9.32
CA LYS A 116 -2.43 1.06 -10.29
C LYS A 116 -1.17 0.37 -9.77
N VAL A 117 -1.14 0.03 -8.47
CA VAL A 117 -0.02 -0.69 -7.86
C VAL A 117 0.15 -2.05 -8.54
N GLN A 118 1.36 -2.33 -9.01
CA GLN A 118 1.73 -3.62 -9.61
C GLN A 118 2.41 -4.49 -8.55
N ALA A 119 1.80 -5.62 -8.23
CA ALA A 119 2.29 -6.58 -7.23
C ALA A 119 2.78 -7.92 -7.83
N LYS A 120 2.48 -8.20 -9.11
CA LYS A 120 2.81 -9.47 -9.78
C LYS A 120 3.58 -9.25 -11.08
N GLY A 121 4.45 -10.22 -11.39
CA GLY A 121 5.24 -10.25 -12.62
C GLY A 121 6.48 -9.34 -12.59
N ASN A 122 7.07 -9.17 -13.77
CA ASN A 122 8.22 -8.27 -13.95
C ASN A 122 7.72 -6.82 -13.98
N VAL A 123 8.08 -6.05 -12.96
CA VAL A 123 7.64 -4.65 -12.81
C VAL A 123 8.80 -3.71 -13.08
N LEU A 124 8.60 -2.77 -14.01
CA LEU A 124 9.51 -1.66 -14.26
C LEU A 124 8.79 -0.35 -13.97
N LEU A 125 9.23 0.37 -12.94
CA LEU A 125 8.71 1.70 -12.61
C LEU A 125 9.45 2.75 -13.43
N ASN A 126 8.76 3.37 -14.39
CA ASN A 126 9.32 4.41 -15.25
C ASN A 126 8.71 5.77 -14.90
N TYR A 127 9.26 6.42 -13.87
CA TYR A 127 8.81 7.73 -13.43
C TYR A 127 9.54 8.86 -14.16
N LYS A 128 8.77 9.76 -14.78
CA LYS A 128 9.27 11.02 -15.36
C LYS A 128 8.79 12.19 -14.52
N ILE A 129 9.52 12.49 -13.46
CA ILE A 129 9.23 13.59 -12.53
C ILE A 129 10.16 14.75 -12.87
N PHE A 130 9.62 15.96 -13.03
CA PHE A 130 10.39 17.16 -13.34
C PHE A 130 9.92 18.35 -12.50
N SER A 131 10.84 19.27 -12.22
CA SER A 131 10.55 20.60 -11.67
C SER A 131 10.95 21.63 -12.71
N LEU A 132 10.17 22.71 -12.81
CA LEU A 132 10.50 23.86 -13.66
C LEU A 132 10.88 25.01 -12.74
N ASP A 133 12.13 25.45 -12.82
CA ASP A 133 12.51 26.73 -12.22
C ASP A 133 12.02 27.85 -13.14
N THR A 134 11.03 28.61 -12.71
CA THR A 134 10.77 29.92 -13.30
C THR A 134 11.83 30.86 -12.75
N GLU A 135 12.77 31.29 -13.57
CA GLU A 135 13.59 32.46 -13.26
C GLU A 135 12.63 33.59 -12.87
N LYS A 136 12.68 34.01 -11.60
CA LYS A 136 12.01 35.23 -11.16
C LYS A 136 12.59 36.37 -12.00
N SER A 137 11.85 36.83 -13.00
CA SER A 137 12.09 38.14 -13.61
C SER A 137 11.87 39.24 -12.57
#